data_AF-A0A7Y5BE52-F1
#
_entry.id   AF-A0A7Y5BE52-F1
#
_cell.length_a   1.000
_cell.length_b   1.000
_cell.length_c   1.000
_cell.angle_alpha   90.00
_cell.angle_beta   90.00
_cell.angle_gamma   90.00
#
_symmetry.space_group_name_H-M   'P 1'
#
loop_
_entity.id
_entity.type
_entity.pdbx_description
1 polymer ?
#
loop_
_entity_poly.entity_id
_entity_poly.type
_entity_poly.pdbx_seq_one_letter_code
_entity_poly.pdbx_strand_id
1 'polypeptide(L)'
;MEDIKAVDQKLFWKEATRFGRLFLSAAALFFVLGPMQWAGLPLPLVLGFSCAAVVGHALFSYQASIRKRFINRRFAAHWNALSERLDLFDQVMQRVHKKHLAGIHELPRNVHSVARSLYVALRRADLITQEVSLTERGLYAQPPSWNPPAHDAQAKELYRIADKNIAEYQHHFAGVMAGVQRTEAQTAVFITTVDTLRMKILGYRLAGAAPELNSQDFLAAMQEAKMQLAAIDQALEELELTPFPKTIAVMPPEPRTDANSEATQTLDQES
;
A
#
# COMPACT_ATOMS: atom_id res chain seq x y z
N MET A 1 -9.61 -0.98 0.87
CA MET A 1 -9.23 -0.79 2.31
C MET A 1 -9.29 -2.10 3.13
N GLU A 2 -10.20 -3.04 2.85
CA GLU A 2 -10.36 -4.26 3.65
C GLU A 2 -9.16 -5.23 3.54
N ASP A 3 -8.55 -5.34 2.36
CA ASP A 3 -7.44 -6.28 2.12
C ASP A 3 -6.23 -5.98 3.03
N ILE A 4 -5.85 -4.72 3.17
CA ILE A 4 -4.74 -4.30 4.05
C ILE A 4 -5.09 -4.53 5.52
N LYS A 5 -6.34 -4.33 5.92
CA LYS A 5 -6.80 -4.64 7.28
C LYS A 5 -6.68 -6.14 7.57
N ALA A 6 -7.09 -6.99 6.64
CA ALA A 6 -6.99 -8.45 6.77
C ALA A 6 -5.51 -8.91 6.87
N VAL A 7 -4.64 -8.34 6.05
CA VAL A 7 -3.18 -8.61 6.11
C VAL A 7 -2.59 -8.19 7.45
N ASP A 8 -2.89 -6.98 7.92
CA ASP A 8 -2.38 -6.47 9.20
C ASP A 8 -2.94 -7.27 10.39
N GLN A 9 -4.20 -7.71 10.34
CA GLN A 9 -4.81 -8.61 11.33
C GLN A 9 -4.14 -9.98 11.35
N LYS A 10 -3.88 -10.57 10.17
CA LYS A 10 -3.17 -11.84 10.07
C LYS A 10 -1.76 -11.74 10.67
N LEU A 11 -1.08 -10.62 10.44
CA LEU A 11 0.23 -10.35 11.06
C LEU A 11 0.12 -10.23 12.58
N PHE A 12 -0.89 -9.54 13.10
CA PHE A 12 -1.14 -9.49 14.54
C PHE A 12 -1.33 -10.88 15.14
N TRP A 13 -2.19 -11.71 14.55
CA TRP A 13 -2.41 -13.08 15.03
C TRP A 13 -1.16 -13.93 14.97
N LYS A 14 -0.38 -13.84 13.90
CA LYS A 14 0.92 -14.51 13.77
C LYS A 14 1.90 -14.10 14.88
N GLU A 15 1.89 -12.83 15.26
CA GLU A 15 2.75 -12.30 16.32
C GLU A 15 2.23 -12.65 17.73
N ALA A 16 0.91 -12.74 17.91
CA ALA A 16 0.27 -13.12 19.16
C ALA A 16 0.41 -14.61 19.47
N THR A 17 0.40 -15.47 18.45
CA THR A 17 0.52 -16.94 18.59
C THR A 17 1.95 -17.44 18.44
N ARG A 18 2.94 -16.55 18.32
CA ARG A 18 4.34 -16.94 18.18
C ARG A 18 4.79 -17.74 19.42
N PHE A 19 5.21 -18.98 19.22
CA PHE A 19 5.54 -19.93 20.30
C PHE A 19 6.44 -19.34 21.39
N GLY A 20 7.53 -18.67 21.02
CA GLY A 20 8.43 -18.06 21.99
C GLY A 20 7.77 -16.96 22.85
N ARG A 21 6.79 -16.23 22.32
CA ARG A 21 6.05 -15.22 23.10
C ARG A 21 4.99 -15.84 23.99
N LEU A 22 4.27 -16.84 23.48
CA LEU A 22 3.33 -17.62 24.28
C LEU A 22 4.04 -18.30 25.45
N PHE A 23 5.24 -18.83 25.22
CA PHE A 23 6.06 -19.40 26.28
C PHE A 23 6.48 -18.36 27.31
N LEU A 24 6.98 -17.19 26.87
CA LEU A 24 7.34 -16.09 27.79
C LEU A 24 6.16 -15.58 28.60
N SER A 25 4.99 -15.39 27.97
CA SER A 25 3.79 -14.94 28.67
C SER A 25 3.23 -16.00 29.62
N ALA A 26 3.25 -17.28 29.22
CA ALA A 26 2.87 -18.40 30.09
C ALA A 26 3.83 -18.57 31.27
N ALA A 27 5.14 -18.44 31.05
CA ALA A 27 6.14 -18.48 32.12
C ALA A 27 5.95 -17.31 33.09
N ALA A 28 5.77 -16.08 32.59
CA ALA A 28 5.47 -14.92 33.42
C ALA A 28 4.18 -15.12 34.23
N LEU A 29 3.13 -15.69 33.62
CA LEU A 29 1.90 -16.04 34.32
C LEU A 29 2.15 -17.04 35.45
N PHE A 30 2.93 -18.10 35.18
CA PHE A 30 3.25 -19.14 36.15
C PHE A 30 4.04 -18.60 37.35
N PHE A 31 5.06 -17.77 37.10
CA PHE A 31 5.88 -17.17 38.15
C PHE A 31 5.15 -16.09 38.98
N VAL A 32 4.12 -15.45 38.42
CA VAL A 32 3.32 -14.45 39.17
C VAL A 32 2.14 -15.12 39.89
N LEU A 33 1.37 -15.96 39.19
CA LEU A 33 0.15 -16.56 39.74
C LEU A 33 0.43 -17.74 40.68
N GLY A 34 1.48 -18.53 40.45
CA GLY A 34 1.83 -19.68 41.29
C GLY A 34 2.08 -19.28 42.75
N PRO A 35 2.95 -18.28 43.02
CA PRO A 35 3.15 -17.78 44.38
C PRO A 35 1.90 -17.11 44.97
N MET A 36 1.11 -16.42 44.16
CA MET A 36 -0.14 -15.77 44.60
C MET A 36 -1.20 -16.77 45.06
N GLN A 37 -1.33 -17.90 44.35
CA GLN A 37 -2.22 -18.99 44.74
C GLN A 37 -1.71 -19.70 46.00
N TRP A 38 -0.40 -19.92 46.11
CA TRP A 38 0.21 -20.51 47.31
C TRP A 38 0.05 -19.60 48.55
N ALA A 39 0.10 -18.29 48.36
CA ALA A 39 -0.14 -17.28 49.39
C ALA A 39 -1.62 -17.10 49.77
N GLY A 40 -2.55 -17.85 49.15
CA GLY A 40 -3.98 -17.81 49.49
C GLY A 40 -4.69 -16.50 49.13
N LEU A 41 -4.21 -15.76 48.13
CA LEU A 41 -4.83 -14.50 47.72
C LEU A 41 -6.26 -14.72 47.21
N PRO A 42 -7.18 -13.75 47.45
CA PRO A 42 -8.57 -13.87 47.03
C PRO A 42 -8.70 -13.94 45.50
N LEU A 43 -9.63 -14.77 45.03
CA LEU A 43 -9.87 -15.05 43.61
C LEU A 43 -9.97 -13.80 42.71
N PRO A 44 -10.62 -12.69 43.12
CA PRO A 44 -10.68 -11.48 42.29
C PRO A 44 -9.31 -10.89 41.96
N LEU A 45 -8.33 -10.98 42.87
CA LEU A 45 -6.98 -10.49 42.61
C LEU A 45 -6.26 -11.37 41.58
N VAL A 46 -6.36 -12.70 41.73
CA VAL A 46 -5.78 -13.68 40.78
C VAL A 46 -6.36 -13.48 39.37
N LEU A 47 -7.67 -13.26 39.27
CA LEU A 47 -8.34 -12.94 38.00
C LEU A 47 -7.89 -11.58 37.44
N GLY A 48 -7.76 -10.56 38.28
CA GLY A 48 -7.25 -9.25 37.88
C GLY A 48 -5.86 -9.32 37.24
N PHE A 49 -4.92 -10.02 37.89
CA PHE A 49 -3.56 -10.21 37.35
C PHE A 49 -3.55 -11.03 36.06
N SER A 50 -4.39 -12.06 35.97
CA SER A 50 -4.54 -12.87 34.75
C SER A 50 -5.04 -12.02 33.58
N CYS A 51 -6.07 -11.20 33.79
CA CYS A 51 -6.58 -10.26 32.79
C CYS A 51 -5.51 -9.24 32.37
N ALA A 52 -4.79 -8.66 33.33
CA ALA A 52 -3.72 -7.70 33.06
C ALA A 52 -2.60 -8.32 32.21
N ALA A 53 -2.24 -9.58 32.47
CA ALA A 53 -1.23 -10.29 31.68
C ALA A 53 -1.70 -10.59 30.24
N VAL A 54 -2.96 -10.97 30.05
CA VAL A 54 -3.54 -11.17 28.70
C VAL A 54 -3.55 -9.84 27.92
N VAL A 55 -3.98 -8.74 28.56
CA VAL A 55 -3.97 -7.40 27.95
C VAL A 55 -2.53 -6.99 27.61
N GLY A 56 -1.58 -7.19 28.53
CA GLY A 56 -0.16 -6.91 28.29
C GLY A 56 0.40 -7.69 27.10
N HIS A 57 0.08 -8.99 26.99
CA HIS A 57 0.48 -9.82 25.84
C HIS A 57 -0.13 -9.33 24.53
N ALA A 58 -1.41 -8.94 24.54
CA ALA A 58 -2.09 -8.42 23.38
C ALA A 58 -1.46 -7.09 22.92
N LEU A 59 -1.21 -6.16 23.85
CA LEU A 59 -0.55 -4.88 23.57
C LEU A 59 0.87 -5.07 23.02
N PHE A 60 1.67 -5.93 23.64
CA PHE A 60 3.03 -6.21 23.18
C PHE A 60 3.03 -6.84 21.78
N SER A 61 2.13 -7.79 21.53
CA SER A 61 1.98 -8.44 20.22
C SER A 61 1.47 -7.47 19.16
N TYR A 62 0.58 -6.54 19.53
CA TYR A 62 0.11 -5.47 18.66
C TYR A 62 1.23 -4.49 18.30
N GLN A 63 2.03 -4.06 19.27
CA GLN A 63 3.15 -3.17 18.99
C GLN A 63 4.22 -3.85 18.14
N ALA A 64 4.47 -5.13 18.39
CA ALA A 64 5.36 -5.92 17.55
C ALA A 64 4.83 -6.11 16.12
N SER A 65 3.51 -6.27 15.95
CA SER A 65 2.90 -6.38 14.62
C SER A 65 3.03 -5.08 13.85
N ILE A 66 2.78 -3.92 14.49
CA ILE A 66 2.98 -2.59 13.89
C ILE A 66 4.40 -2.44 13.35
N ARG A 67 5.41 -2.76 14.15
CA ARG A 67 6.83 -2.66 13.76
C ARG A 67 7.20 -3.54 12.56
N LYS A 68 6.41 -4.57 12.28
CA LYS A 68 6.64 -5.53 11.19
C LYS A 68 5.69 -5.37 10.01
N ARG A 69 4.82 -4.36 10.01
CA ARG A 69 3.88 -4.15 8.91
C ARG A 69 4.66 -3.93 7.62
N PHE A 70 5.53 -2.93 7.60
CA PHE A 70 6.38 -2.65 6.44
C PHE A 70 7.50 -3.68 6.30
N ILE A 71 7.59 -4.27 5.11
CA ILE A 71 8.59 -5.28 4.74
C ILE A 71 9.87 -4.55 4.32
N ASN A 72 9.75 -3.56 3.44
CA ASN A 72 10.88 -2.76 3.00
C ASN A 72 11.08 -1.52 3.88
N ARG A 73 12.33 -1.28 4.29
CA ARG A 73 12.71 -0.12 5.14
C ARG A 73 12.36 1.23 4.49
N ARG A 74 12.37 1.29 3.15
CA ARG A 74 12.02 2.50 2.39
C ARG A 74 10.60 2.99 2.70
N PHE A 75 9.60 2.10 2.59
CA PHE A 75 8.21 2.47 2.89
C PHE A 75 7.97 2.70 4.39
N ALA A 76 8.68 1.96 5.25
CA ALA A 76 8.66 2.24 6.69
C ALA A 76 9.14 3.66 6.99
N ALA A 77 10.21 4.13 6.34
CA ALA A 77 10.73 5.48 6.51
C ALA A 77 9.72 6.55 6.04
N HIS A 78 9.07 6.32 4.89
CA HIS A 78 8.00 7.20 4.39
C HIS A 78 6.83 7.31 5.38
N TRP A 79 6.36 6.19 5.90
CA TRP A 79 5.28 6.18 6.89
C TRP A 79 5.68 6.87 8.19
N ASN A 80 6.88 6.57 8.70
CA ASN A 80 7.37 7.19 9.94
C ASN A 80 7.49 8.71 9.78
N ALA A 81 8.02 9.18 8.65
CA ALA A 81 8.12 10.60 8.35
C ALA A 81 6.74 11.25 8.32
N LEU A 82 5.77 10.65 7.62
CA LEU A 82 4.39 11.12 7.56
C LEU A 82 3.73 11.16 8.94
N SER A 83 3.83 10.08 9.71
CA SER A 83 3.26 9.96 11.06
C SER A 83 3.81 11.03 12.00
N GLU A 84 5.13 11.27 11.96
CA GLU A 84 5.77 12.31 12.76
C GLU A 84 5.21 13.70 12.43
N ARG A 85 5.02 14.04 11.14
CA ARG A 85 4.46 15.34 10.75
C ARG A 85 3.00 15.46 11.17
N LEU A 86 2.24 14.37 11.13
CA LEU A 86 0.87 14.34 11.60
C LEU A 86 0.78 14.62 13.11
N ASP A 87 1.64 14.00 13.92
CA ASP A 87 1.72 14.25 15.36
C ASP A 87 2.10 15.70 15.67
N LEU A 88 3.07 16.25 14.93
CA LEU A 88 3.48 17.66 15.06
C LEU A 88 2.35 18.62 14.64
N PHE A 89 1.62 18.28 13.59
CA PHE A 89 0.46 19.05 13.14
C PHE A 89 -0.65 19.06 14.22
N ASP A 90 -0.97 17.90 14.80
CA ASP A 90 -1.97 17.78 15.86
C ASP A 90 -1.60 18.60 17.11
N GLN A 91 -0.32 18.58 17.50
CA GLN A 91 0.19 19.41 18.60
C GLN A 91 0.00 20.91 18.34
N VAL A 92 0.19 21.35 17.10
CA VAL A 92 -0.06 22.75 16.72
C VAL A 92 -1.55 23.06 16.76
N MET A 93 -2.39 22.18 16.20
CA MET A 93 -3.84 22.35 16.16
C MET A 93 -4.49 22.41 17.54
N GLN A 94 -3.98 21.67 18.51
CA GLN A 94 -4.46 21.74 19.92
C GLN A 94 -4.26 23.12 20.54
N ARG A 95 -3.29 23.91 20.05
CA ARG A 95 -2.96 25.24 20.59
C ARG A 95 -3.63 26.38 19.83
N VAL A 96 -4.41 26.09 18.78
CA VAL A 96 -5.14 27.09 18.00
C VAL A 96 -6.51 27.36 18.63
N HIS A 97 -6.81 28.63 18.90
CA HIS A 97 -8.14 29.04 19.34
C HIS A 97 -9.14 28.96 18.18
N LYS A 98 -10.04 27.98 18.21
CA LYS A 98 -10.99 27.65 17.15
C LYS A 98 -12.00 28.77 16.80
N LYS A 99 -12.11 29.81 17.63
CA LYS A 99 -13.12 30.89 17.48
C LYS A 99 -12.76 31.97 16.45
N HIS A 100 -11.51 32.02 15.95
CA HIS A 100 -11.04 33.14 15.13
C HIS A 100 -10.81 32.83 13.64
N LEU A 101 -11.02 31.60 13.17
CA LEU A 101 -10.71 31.21 11.80
C LEU A 101 -11.80 30.32 11.21
N ALA A 102 -12.51 30.81 10.19
CA ALA A 102 -13.47 30.02 9.43
C ALA A 102 -12.76 28.85 8.72
N GLY A 103 -13.39 27.66 8.73
CA GLY A 103 -12.90 26.49 8.00
C GLY A 103 -11.68 25.77 8.57
N ILE A 104 -11.13 26.21 9.73
CA ILE A 104 -10.01 25.52 10.40
C ILE A 104 -10.42 24.22 11.10
N HIS A 105 -11.71 24.06 11.42
CA HIS A 105 -12.19 22.87 12.13
C HIS A 105 -12.19 21.60 11.26
N GLU A 106 -12.32 21.75 9.93
CA GLU A 106 -12.34 20.63 8.98
C GLU A 106 -10.95 20.15 8.64
N LEU A 107 -9.97 21.04 8.74
CA LEU A 107 -8.61 20.82 8.30
C LEU A 107 -7.96 19.59 8.96
N PRO A 108 -8.04 19.38 10.30
CA PRO A 108 -7.51 18.17 10.91
C PRO A 108 -8.18 16.92 10.36
N ARG A 109 -9.52 16.94 10.22
CA ARG A 109 -10.26 15.78 9.71
C ARG A 109 -9.78 15.40 8.30
N ASN A 110 -9.58 16.38 7.43
CA ASN A 110 -9.12 16.14 6.05
C ASN A 110 -7.68 15.62 6.02
N VAL A 111 -6.77 16.25 6.78
CA VAL A 111 -5.37 15.80 6.90
C VAL A 111 -5.29 14.35 7.40
N HIS A 112 -6.06 14.00 8.44
CA HIS A 112 -6.14 12.63 8.97
C HIS A 112 -6.76 11.64 7.99
N SER A 113 -7.75 12.07 7.20
CA SER A 113 -8.36 11.23 6.16
C SER A 113 -7.33 10.86 5.09
N VAL A 114 -6.64 11.87 4.52
CA VAL A 114 -5.62 11.65 3.48
C VAL A 114 -4.43 10.85 4.04
N ALA A 115 -4.01 11.10 5.28
CA ALA A 115 -2.98 10.30 5.94
C ALA A 115 -3.36 8.81 6.03
N ARG A 116 -4.64 8.50 6.28
CA ARG A 116 -5.15 7.12 6.31
C ARG A 116 -5.19 6.51 4.91
N SER A 117 -5.60 7.26 3.90
CA SER A 117 -5.54 6.81 2.49
C SER A 117 -4.09 6.49 2.09
N LEU A 118 -3.15 7.39 2.41
CA LEU A 118 -1.73 7.21 2.16
C LEU A 118 -1.12 6.03 2.92
N TYR A 119 -1.54 5.77 4.16
CA TYR A 119 -1.14 4.55 4.87
C TYR A 119 -1.47 3.30 4.05
N VAL A 120 -2.73 3.19 3.62
CA VAL A 120 -3.20 2.02 2.85
C VAL A 120 -2.45 1.90 1.54
N ALA A 121 -2.25 3.02 0.83
CA ALA A 121 -1.52 3.04 -0.42
C ALA A 121 -0.05 2.64 -0.24
N LEU A 122 0.65 3.19 0.76
CA LEU A 122 2.04 2.82 1.09
C LEU A 122 2.17 1.34 1.47
N ARG A 123 1.19 0.80 2.23
CA ARG A 123 1.15 -0.64 2.55
C ARG A 123 1.00 -1.48 1.29
N ARG A 124 0.11 -1.09 0.37
CA ARG A 124 -0.07 -1.79 -0.90
C ARG A 124 1.18 -1.70 -1.78
N ALA A 125 1.79 -0.53 -1.87
CA ALA A 125 3.03 -0.31 -2.62
C ALA A 125 4.20 -1.17 -2.09
N ASP A 126 4.30 -1.32 -0.76
CA ASP A 126 5.28 -2.21 -0.11
C ASP A 126 5.05 -3.68 -0.46
N LEU A 127 3.79 -4.15 -0.41
CA LEU A 127 3.44 -5.52 -0.81
C LEU A 127 3.72 -5.77 -2.30
N ILE A 128 3.34 -4.86 -3.18
CA ILE A 128 3.63 -4.95 -4.63
C ILE A 128 5.13 -5.03 -4.86
N THR A 129 5.90 -4.14 -4.23
CA THR A 129 7.36 -4.12 -4.37
C THR A 129 7.97 -5.44 -3.90
N GLN A 130 7.50 -5.98 -2.78
CA GLN A 130 7.95 -7.27 -2.28
C GLN A 130 7.64 -8.39 -3.27
N GLU A 131 6.39 -8.47 -3.74
CA GLU A 131 5.96 -9.52 -4.67
C GLU A 131 6.77 -9.46 -5.97
N VAL A 132 6.87 -8.27 -6.58
CA VAL A 132 7.66 -8.03 -7.78
C VAL A 132 9.14 -8.40 -7.58
N SER A 133 9.71 -8.08 -6.41
CA SER A 133 11.11 -8.41 -6.11
C SER A 133 11.38 -9.91 -5.95
N LEU A 134 10.32 -10.70 -5.68
CA LEU A 134 10.38 -12.15 -5.54
C LEU A 134 10.09 -12.86 -6.86
N THR A 135 9.09 -12.39 -7.63
CA THR A 135 8.61 -13.06 -8.85
C THR A 135 9.34 -12.61 -10.11
N GLU A 136 9.66 -11.32 -10.22
CA GLU A 136 10.21 -10.73 -11.46
C GLU A 136 11.73 -10.58 -11.44
N ARG A 137 12.41 -11.15 -10.43
CA ARG A 137 13.85 -11.01 -10.29
C ARG A 137 14.60 -11.68 -11.44
N GLY A 138 15.17 -10.86 -12.32
CA GLY A 138 15.94 -11.32 -13.47
C GLY A 138 15.08 -11.71 -14.68
N LEU A 139 13.75 -11.64 -14.56
CA LEU A 139 12.84 -11.89 -15.67
C LEU A 139 12.90 -10.71 -16.64
N TYR A 140 13.23 -10.98 -17.91
CA TYR A 140 13.34 -9.97 -18.98
C TYR A 140 14.24 -8.77 -18.67
N ALA A 141 15.13 -8.86 -17.67
CA ALA A 141 16.18 -7.87 -17.43
C ALA A 141 17.11 -7.76 -18.65
N GLN A 142 17.29 -8.89 -19.34
CA GLN A 142 17.69 -8.96 -20.73
C GLN A 142 16.60 -9.75 -21.47
N PRO A 143 15.78 -9.12 -22.33
CA PRO A 143 14.78 -9.85 -23.06
C PRO A 143 15.46 -10.90 -23.96
N PRO A 144 14.87 -12.10 -24.10
CA PRO A 144 15.45 -13.14 -24.94
C PRO A 144 15.51 -12.66 -26.38
N SER A 145 16.67 -12.80 -27.00
CA SER A 145 16.84 -12.59 -28.43
C SER A 145 16.56 -13.89 -29.17
N TRP A 146 15.59 -13.86 -30.07
CA TRP A 146 15.24 -15.02 -30.89
C TRP A 146 15.93 -14.92 -32.26
N ASN A 147 16.34 -16.05 -32.82
CA ASN A 147 16.85 -16.15 -34.19
C ASN A 147 15.78 -16.82 -35.06
N PRO A 148 14.86 -16.06 -35.69
CA PRO A 148 13.79 -16.63 -36.49
C PRO A 148 14.35 -17.35 -37.73
N PRO A 149 13.82 -18.53 -38.09
CA PRO A 149 14.26 -19.27 -39.28
C PRO A 149 13.98 -18.47 -40.56
N ALA A 150 14.91 -18.50 -41.51
CA ALA A 150 14.83 -17.67 -42.71
C ALA A 150 13.68 -18.06 -43.66
N HIS A 151 13.27 -19.32 -43.67
CA HIS A 151 12.37 -19.88 -44.69
C HIS A 151 11.00 -20.32 -44.18
N ASP A 152 10.73 -20.22 -42.88
CA ASP A 152 9.43 -20.59 -42.30
C ASP A 152 8.64 -19.34 -41.91
N ALA A 153 7.62 -19.02 -42.71
CA ALA A 153 6.76 -17.87 -42.49
C ALA A 153 5.90 -18.00 -41.23
N GLN A 154 5.46 -19.21 -40.90
CA GLN A 154 4.66 -19.46 -39.69
C GLN A 154 5.49 -19.26 -38.43
N ALA A 155 6.72 -19.78 -38.42
CA ALA A 155 7.63 -19.59 -37.29
C ALA A 155 8.00 -18.11 -37.10
N LYS A 156 8.23 -17.34 -38.18
CA LYS A 156 8.48 -15.89 -38.09
C LYS A 156 7.33 -15.14 -37.41
N GLU A 157 6.09 -15.48 -37.74
CA GLU A 157 4.93 -14.85 -37.12
C GLU A 157 4.81 -15.18 -35.63
N LEU A 158 5.11 -16.42 -35.24
CA LEU A 158 5.16 -16.80 -33.82
C LEU A 158 6.22 -16.01 -33.04
N TYR A 159 7.40 -15.79 -33.63
CA TYR A 159 8.42 -14.93 -33.00
C TYR A 159 7.98 -13.47 -32.91
N ARG A 160 7.31 -12.94 -33.94
CA ARG A 160 6.73 -11.58 -33.90
C ARG A 160 5.69 -11.43 -32.78
N ILE A 161 4.84 -12.43 -32.58
CA ILE A 161 3.88 -12.47 -31.48
C ILE A 161 4.61 -12.53 -30.12
N ALA A 162 5.67 -13.33 -30.01
CA ALA A 162 6.47 -13.41 -28.79
C ALA A 162 7.10 -12.06 -28.42
N ASP A 163 7.68 -11.34 -29.38
CA ASP A 163 8.24 -10.00 -29.17
C ASP A 163 7.18 -9.00 -28.72
N LYS A 164 5.99 -9.05 -29.34
CA LYS A 164 4.85 -8.22 -28.91
C LYS A 164 4.45 -8.52 -27.47
N ASN A 165 4.36 -9.79 -27.08
CA ASN A 165 4.00 -10.19 -25.72
C ASN A 165 5.04 -9.71 -24.69
N ILE A 166 6.33 -9.74 -25.04
CA ILE A 166 7.41 -9.22 -24.18
C ILE A 166 7.25 -7.71 -23.99
N ALA A 167 6.99 -6.96 -25.07
CA ALA A 167 6.78 -5.52 -25.00
C ALA A 167 5.55 -5.15 -24.16
N GLU A 168 4.43 -5.87 -24.32
CA GLU A 168 3.23 -5.67 -23.51
C GLU A 168 3.50 -5.96 -22.03
N TYR A 169 4.19 -7.06 -21.72
CA TYR A 169 4.61 -7.36 -20.35
C TYR A 169 5.47 -6.24 -19.75
N GLN A 170 6.49 -5.76 -20.47
CA GLN A 170 7.37 -4.68 -20.00
C GLN A 170 6.59 -3.40 -19.74
N HIS A 171 5.64 -3.06 -20.62
CA HIS A 171 4.76 -1.93 -20.44
C HIS A 171 3.89 -2.07 -19.18
N HIS A 172 3.29 -3.24 -18.94
CA HIS A 172 2.51 -3.51 -17.74
C HIS A 172 3.34 -3.44 -16.47
N PHE A 173 4.53 -4.05 -16.48
CA PHE A 173 5.48 -3.99 -15.38
C PHE A 173 5.84 -2.53 -15.04
N ALA A 174 6.18 -1.73 -16.05
CA ALA A 174 6.48 -0.32 -15.86
C ALA A 174 5.29 0.45 -15.27
N GLY A 175 4.05 0.15 -15.72
CA GLY A 175 2.83 0.74 -15.16
C GLY A 175 2.62 0.43 -13.68
N VAL A 176 2.85 -0.82 -13.25
CA VAL A 176 2.77 -1.23 -11.84
C VAL A 176 3.81 -0.49 -11.01
N MET A 177 5.07 -0.45 -11.47
CA MET A 177 6.15 0.23 -10.76
C MET A 177 5.97 1.75 -10.71
N ALA A 178 5.42 2.35 -11.77
CA ALA A 178 5.03 3.76 -11.76
C ALA A 178 3.95 4.05 -10.72
N GLY A 179 3.03 3.12 -10.48
CA GLY A 179 2.05 3.21 -9.39
C GLY A 179 2.71 3.29 -8.01
N VAL A 180 3.68 2.41 -7.75
CA VAL A 180 4.48 2.42 -6.52
C VAL A 180 5.18 3.78 -6.32
N GLN A 181 5.87 4.26 -7.35
CA GLN A 181 6.59 5.54 -7.31
C GLN A 181 5.64 6.74 -7.10
N ARG A 182 4.46 6.72 -7.73
CA ARG A 182 3.42 7.76 -7.52
C ARG A 182 2.98 7.82 -6.07
N THR A 183 2.76 6.68 -5.41
CA THR A 183 2.41 6.66 -3.98
C THR A 183 3.52 7.26 -3.11
N GLU A 184 4.80 6.97 -3.40
CA GLU A 184 5.93 7.57 -2.68
C GLU A 184 5.99 9.09 -2.88
N ALA A 185 5.78 9.55 -4.12
CA ALA A 185 5.73 10.96 -4.46
C ALA A 185 4.55 11.68 -3.76
N GLN A 186 3.35 11.11 -3.78
CA GLN A 186 2.18 11.65 -3.07
C GLN A 186 2.43 11.74 -1.56
N THR A 187 3.16 10.78 -0.98
CA THR A 187 3.59 10.84 0.42
C THR A 187 4.53 12.01 0.67
N ALA A 188 5.50 12.24 -0.21
CA ALA A 188 6.41 13.39 -0.10
C ALA A 188 5.65 14.73 -0.21
N VAL A 189 4.72 14.85 -1.16
CA VAL A 189 3.87 16.03 -1.30
C VAL A 189 3.09 16.26 0.00
N PHE A 190 2.39 15.24 0.52
CA PHE A 190 1.66 15.33 1.79
C PHE A 190 2.52 15.86 2.94
N ILE A 191 3.72 15.28 3.14
CA ILE A 191 4.65 15.69 4.20
C ILE A 191 4.95 17.19 4.09
N THR A 192 5.32 17.65 2.89
CA THR A 192 5.67 19.07 2.66
C THR A 192 4.48 20.01 2.78
N THR A 193 3.29 19.59 2.34
CA THR A 193 2.04 20.35 2.50
C THR A 193 1.71 20.53 3.98
N VAL A 194 1.79 19.46 4.77
CA VAL A 194 1.53 19.51 6.23
C VAL A 194 2.57 20.36 6.95
N ASP A 195 3.85 20.25 6.60
CA ASP A 195 4.90 21.08 7.18
C ASP A 195 4.69 22.58 6.90
N THR A 196 4.34 22.92 5.66
CA THR A 196 4.03 24.30 5.26
C THR A 196 2.82 24.83 6.02
N LEU A 197 1.74 24.05 6.06
CA LEU A 197 0.52 24.40 6.76
C LEU A 197 0.77 24.62 8.25
N ARG A 198 1.54 23.73 8.89
CA ARG A 198 1.94 23.83 10.29
C ARG A 198 2.68 25.15 10.56
N MET A 199 3.65 25.50 9.72
CA MET A 199 4.40 26.75 9.86
C MET A 199 3.52 27.99 9.70
N LYS A 200 2.58 27.98 8.74
CA LYS A 200 1.62 29.07 8.54
C LYS A 200 0.69 29.24 9.74
N ILE A 201 0.20 28.15 10.32
CA ILE A 201 -0.65 28.17 11.53
C ILE A 201 0.13 28.71 12.74
N LEU A 202 1.37 28.29 12.92
CA LEU A 202 2.24 28.81 13.97
C LEU A 202 2.50 30.31 13.80
N GLY A 203 2.81 30.76 12.59
CA GLY A 203 3.01 32.17 12.26
C GLY A 203 1.78 33.01 12.59
N TYR A 204 0.60 32.58 12.13
CA TYR A 204 -0.66 33.26 12.42
C TYR A 204 -0.93 33.37 13.93
N ARG A 205 -0.72 32.27 14.67
CA ARG A 205 -0.94 32.25 16.12
C ARG A 205 0.02 33.19 16.87
N LEU A 206 1.29 33.23 16.49
CA LEU A 206 2.31 34.01 17.19
C LEU A 206 2.30 35.49 16.83
N ALA A 207 1.81 35.86 15.65
CA ALA A 207 1.82 37.24 15.17
C ALA A 207 0.87 38.19 15.91
N GLY A 208 -0.18 37.69 16.59
CA GLY A 208 -1.03 38.45 17.52
C GLY A 208 -1.79 39.69 16.97
N ALA A 209 -3.13 39.66 17.01
CA ALA A 209 -4.09 40.79 16.98
C ALA A 209 -3.94 41.97 15.98
N ALA A 210 -2.98 41.98 15.07
CA ALA A 210 -2.92 42.92 13.94
C ALA A 210 -2.62 42.19 12.61
N PRO A 211 -3.54 41.36 12.07
CA PRO A 211 -3.25 40.48 10.95
C PRO A 211 -4.07 40.83 9.69
N GLU A 212 -4.41 42.09 9.43
CA GLU A 212 -5.25 42.38 8.26
C GLU A 212 -4.56 42.01 6.93
N LEU A 213 -3.23 42.11 6.87
CA LEU A 213 -2.41 41.59 5.75
C LEU A 213 -2.02 40.10 5.89
N ASN A 214 -1.85 39.58 7.11
CA ASN A 214 -1.43 38.18 7.35
C ASN A 214 -2.59 37.16 7.29
N SER A 215 -3.84 37.59 7.44
CA SER A 215 -5.00 36.70 7.46
C SER A 215 -5.38 36.20 6.05
N GLN A 216 -5.32 37.06 5.03
CA GLN A 216 -5.64 36.67 3.65
C GLN A 216 -4.61 35.68 3.09
N ASP A 217 -3.31 35.96 3.27
CA ASP A 217 -2.23 35.05 2.87
C ASP A 217 -2.31 33.69 3.60
N PHE A 218 -2.74 33.72 4.86
CA PHE A 218 -2.98 32.51 5.64
C PHE A 218 -4.17 31.70 5.10
N LEU A 219 -5.29 32.36 4.79
CA LEU A 219 -6.46 31.71 4.20
C LEU A 219 -6.16 31.15 2.80
N ALA A 220 -5.41 31.89 1.98
CA ALA A 220 -4.96 31.43 0.67
C ALA A 220 -4.07 30.18 0.79
N ALA A 221 -3.08 30.20 1.69
CA ALA A 221 -2.21 29.04 1.94
C ALA A 221 -3.00 27.83 2.50
N MET A 222 -3.99 28.07 3.36
CA MET A 222 -4.89 27.01 3.82
C MET A 222 -5.71 26.41 2.68
N GLN A 223 -6.25 27.25 1.79
CA GLN A 223 -7.05 26.80 0.66
C GLN A 223 -6.19 26.02 -0.34
N GLU A 224 -4.97 26.49 -0.61
CA GLU A 224 -3.98 25.76 -1.40
C GLU A 224 -3.65 24.40 -0.79
N ALA A 225 -3.36 24.33 0.51
CA ALA A 225 -3.10 23.08 1.20
C ALA A 225 -4.31 22.12 1.11
N LYS A 226 -5.54 22.62 1.23
CA LYS A 226 -6.76 21.81 1.02
C LYS A 226 -6.84 21.27 -0.41
N MET A 227 -6.55 22.09 -1.42
CA MET A 227 -6.53 21.64 -2.81
C MET A 227 -5.46 20.58 -3.06
N GLN A 228 -4.25 20.75 -2.51
CA GLN A 228 -3.19 19.75 -2.61
C GLN A 228 -3.56 18.42 -1.94
N LEU A 229 -4.17 18.47 -0.75
CA LEU A 229 -4.66 17.28 -0.05
C LEU A 229 -5.77 16.56 -0.82
N ALA A 230 -6.71 17.32 -1.40
CA ALA A 230 -7.77 16.76 -2.24
C ALA A 230 -7.20 16.13 -3.53
N ALA A 231 -6.22 16.77 -4.15
CA ALA A 231 -5.54 16.24 -5.34
C ALA A 231 -4.80 14.93 -5.02
N ILE A 232 -4.19 14.80 -3.85
CA ILE A 232 -3.58 13.54 -3.39
C ILE A 232 -4.66 12.45 -3.26
N ASP A 233 -5.77 12.75 -2.57
CA ASP A 233 -6.84 11.78 -2.34
C ASP A 233 -7.46 11.29 -3.67
N GLN A 234 -7.75 12.22 -4.58
CA GLN A 234 -8.24 11.88 -5.93
C GLN A 234 -7.21 11.03 -6.71
N ALA A 235 -5.94 11.42 -6.68
CA ALA A 235 -4.90 10.68 -7.40
C ALA A 235 -4.65 9.28 -6.80
N LEU A 236 -4.99 9.06 -5.54
CA LEU A 236 -4.99 7.74 -4.92
C LEU A 236 -6.18 6.89 -5.38
N GLU A 237 -7.37 7.48 -5.55
CA GLU A 237 -8.54 6.78 -6.10
C GLU A 237 -8.32 6.37 -7.57
N GLU A 238 -7.76 7.25 -8.40
CA GLU A 238 -7.44 6.95 -9.80
C GLU A 238 -6.42 5.82 -9.95
N LEU A 239 -5.49 5.70 -8.98
CA LEU A 239 -4.53 4.60 -8.93
C LEU A 239 -5.21 3.24 -8.72
N GLU A 240 -6.35 3.19 -8.01
CA GLU A 240 -7.13 1.96 -7.84
C GLU A 240 -7.97 1.60 -9.07
N LEU A 241 -8.30 2.60 -9.90
CA LEU A 241 -9.24 2.47 -11.02
C LEU A 241 -8.61 2.09 -12.35
N THR A 242 -7.29 1.93 -12.48
CA THR A 242 -6.67 1.53 -13.76
C THR A 242 -6.86 0.02 -13.98
N PRO A 243 -7.87 -0.46 -14.73
CA PRO A 243 -8.17 -1.87 -14.84
C PRO A 243 -7.33 -2.47 -15.99
N PHE A 244 -7.00 -3.75 -15.85
CA PHE A 244 -6.40 -4.55 -16.91
C PHE A 244 -7.22 -4.46 -18.22
N PRO A 245 -6.57 -4.40 -19.42
CA PRO A 245 -7.29 -4.55 -20.67
C PRO A 245 -7.88 -5.97 -20.76
N LYS A 246 -9.21 -6.06 -20.91
CA LYS A 246 -9.98 -7.33 -20.88
C LYS A 246 -9.96 -8.12 -22.20
N THR A 247 -9.09 -7.79 -23.16
CA THR A 247 -9.19 -8.36 -24.50
C THR A 247 -7.89 -9.03 -24.91
N ILE A 248 -7.72 -10.29 -24.50
CA ILE A 248 -6.80 -11.21 -25.17
C ILE A 248 -7.52 -11.63 -26.47
N ALA A 249 -7.19 -10.99 -27.59
CA ALA A 249 -7.62 -11.46 -28.90
C ALA A 249 -6.83 -12.74 -29.23
N VAL A 250 -7.38 -13.89 -28.83
CA VAL A 250 -6.90 -15.20 -29.30
C VAL A 250 -7.28 -15.30 -30.78
N MET A 251 -6.29 -15.25 -31.66
CA MET A 251 -6.50 -15.51 -33.09
C MET A 251 -6.86 -17.00 -33.28
N PRO A 252 -7.98 -17.35 -33.92
CA PRO A 252 -8.28 -18.74 -34.22
C PRO A 252 -7.19 -19.33 -35.12
N PRO A 253 -6.79 -20.60 -34.94
CA PRO A 253 -5.85 -21.24 -35.85
C PRO A 253 -6.42 -21.28 -37.28
N GLU A 254 -5.59 -20.97 -38.27
CA GLU A 254 -5.99 -21.07 -39.68
C GLU A 254 -6.47 -22.49 -40.01
N PRO A 255 -7.57 -22.64 -40.77
CA PRO A 255 -8.01 -23.95 -41.23
C PRO A 255 -6.93 -24.54 -42.15
N ARG A 256 -6.49 -25.77 -41.83
CA ARG A 256 -5.63 -26.56 -42.72
C ARG A 256 -6.32 -26.66 -44.07
N THR A 257 -5.73 -26.04 -45.08
CA THR A 257 -6.12 -26.28 -46.47
C THR A 257 -5.43 -27.57 -46.88
N ASP A 258 -6.11 -28.70 -46.67
CA ASP A 258 -5.65 -29.99 -47.17
C ASP A 258 -5.84 -30.00 -48.69
N ALA A 259 -4.89 -29.40 -49.40
CA ALA A 259 -4.75 -29.52 -50.84
C ALA A 259 -4.23 -30.93 -51.16
N ASN A 260 -5.11 -31.95 -51.10
CA ASN A 260 -4.90 -33.26 -51.74
C ASN A 260 -6.13 -34.20 -51.71
N SER A 261 -7.35 -33.68 -51.94
CA SER A 261 -8.55 -34.52 -52.07
C SER A 261 -9.15 -34.57 -53.49
N GLU A 262 -8.42 -34.12 -54.51
CA GLU A 262 -8.86 -34.23 -55.93
C GLU A 262 -8.16 -35.34 -56.73
N ALA A 263 -7.59 -36.36 -56.07
CA ALA A 263 -6.93 -37.48 -56.77
C ALA A 263 -7.61 -38.86 -56.60
N THR A 264 -8.84 -38.92 -56.08
CA THR A 264 -9.57 -40.20 -55.93
C THR A 264 -11.02 -40.12 -56.40
N GLN A 265 -11.24 -39.64 -57.63
CA GLN A 265 -12.49 -39.87 -58.37
C GLN A 265 -12.19 -40.03 -59.87
N THR A 266 -11.33 -40.99 -60.23
CA THR A 266 -11.24 -41.53 -61.60
C THR A 266 -10.67 -42.96 -61.53
N LEU A 267 -11.42 -43.90 -60.94
CA LEU A 267 -11.09 -45.34 -61.05
C LEU A 267 -12.29 -46.26 -60.73
N ASP A 268 -13.51 -45.83 -61.05
CA ASP A 268 -14.72 -46.69 -61.04
C ASP A 268 -15.55 -46.42 -62.31
N GLN A 269 -14.93 -46.63 -63.48
CA GLN A 269 -15.63 -46.88 -64.74
C GLN A 269 -14.74 -47.78 -65.61
N GLU A 270 -14.70 -49.08 -65.30
CA GLU A 270 -14.46 -50.15 -66.26
C GLU A 270 -14.79 -51.50 -65.61
N SER A 271 -16.05 -51.94 -65.76
CA SER A 271 -16.40 -53.33 -66.07
C SER A 271 -17.85 -53.45 -66.54
#